data_AF-A0A2R4VST3-F1
#
_entry.id   AF-A0A2R4VST3-F1
#
_cell.length_a   1.000
_cell.length_b   1.000
_cell.length_c   1.000
_cell.angle_alpha   90.00
_cell.angle_beta   90.00
_cell.angle_gamma   90.00
#
_symmetry.space_group_name_H-M   'P 1'
#
loop_
_entity.id
_entity.type
_entity.pdbx_description
1 polymer ?
#
loop_
_entity_poly.entity_id
_entity_poly.type
_entity_poly.pdbx_seq_one_letter_code
_entity_poly.pdbx_strand_id
1 'polypeptide(L)'
;MSKPVSLMPVFLAYQHLAGCAECEAADRLRGNLEQLLAAGEVVSANDLFAKARYLQDCGRIDPGLIPMEALDTLVAGVARLLGPGLSQAAA
;
A
#
# COMPACT_ATOMS: atom_id res chain seq x y z
N MET A 1 7.54 14.58 -14.87
CA MET A 1 7.17 13.34 -14.15
C MET A 1 7.48 13.57 -12.68
N SER A 2 6.46 13.61 -11.82
CA SER A 2 6.66 13.72 -10.37
C SER A 2 7.35 12.45 -9.86
N LYS A 3 8.29 12.59 -8.92
CA LYS A 3 9.02 11.46 -8.33
C LYS A 3 8.03 10.48 -7.67
N PRO A 4 8.18 9.16 -7.83
CA PRO A 4 7.30 8.20 -7.17
C PRO A 4 7.37 8.38 -5.65
N VAL A 5 6.21 8.40 -5.01
CA VAL A 5 6.06 8.50 -3.56
C VAL A 5 6.47 7.18 -2.95
N SER A 6 7.38 7.19 -1.97
CA SER A 6 7.69 5.99 -1.20
C SER A 6 6.54 5.66 -0.25
N LEU A 7 6.09 4.42 -0.25
CA LEU A 7 4.89 4.00 0.47
C LEU A 7 5.17 3.67 1.93
N MET A 8 6.41 3.32 2.29
CA MET A 8 6.76 2.99 3.68
C MET A 8 6.52 4.16 4.65
N PRO A 9 6.98 5.40 4.39
CA PRO A 9 6.66 6.53 5.26
C PRO A 9 5.15 6.82 5.34
N VAL A 10 4.42 6.65 4.23
CA VAL A 10 2.96 6.82 4.17
C VAL A 10 2.27 5.79 5.06
N PHE A 11 2.70 4.53 4.99
CA PHE A 11 2.18 3.44 5.83
C PHE A 11 2.45 3.67 7.31
N LEU A 12 3.65 4.13 7.68
CA LEU A 12 3.97 4.45 9.07
C LEU A 12 3.12 5.59 9.61
N ALA A 13 2.86 6.63 8.80
CA ALA A 13 1.95 7.71 9.17
C ALA A 13 0.50 7.20 9.32
N TYR A 14 0.05 6.34 8.43
CA TYR A 14 -1.27 5.71 8.49
C TYR A 14 -1.44 4.89 9.79
N GLN A 15 -0.44 4.08 10.14
CA GLN A 15 -0.44 3.30 11.40
C GLN A 15 -0.46 4.19 12.64
N HIS A 16 0.27 5.31 12.61
CA HIS A 16 0.31 6.23 13.74
C HIS A 16 -1.08 6.82 14.04
N LEU A 17 -1.86 7.10 13.00
CA LEU A 17 -3.21 7.64 13.15
C LEU A 17 -4.23 6.64 13.69
N ALA A 18 -3.98 5.33 13.59
CA ALA A 18 -4.87 4.31 14.15
C ALA A 18 -4.96 4.38 15.69
N GLY A 19 -3.97 4.98 16.36
CA GLY A 19 -3.97 5.19 17.81
C GLY A 19 -4.44 6.58 18.27
N CYS A 20 -4.77 7.48 17.35
CA CYS A 20 -5.22 8.83 17.69
C CYS A 20 -6.70 8.84 18.07
N ALA A 21 -7.09 9.77 18.95
CA ALA A 21 -8.50 10.02 19.23
C ALA A 21 -9.22 10.46 17.95
N GLU A 22 -10.41 9.91 17.72
CA GLU A 22 -11.23 10.21 16.56
C GLU A 22 -11.55 11.71 16.52
N CYS A 23 -10.99 12.39 15.51
CA CYS A 23 -11.30 13.77 15.21
C CYS A 23 -11.22 13.98 13.70
N GLU A 24 -12.03 14.92 13.20
CA GLU A 24 -12.23 15.13 11.76
C GLU A 24 -10.91 15.38 10.99
N ALA A 25 -9.93 16.02 11.63
CA ALA A 25 -8.61 16.24 11.03
C ALA A 25 -7.81 14.95 10.85
N ALA A 26 -7.85 14.06 11.85
CA ALA A 26 -7.19 12.76 11.80
C ALA A 26 -7.85 11.86 10.74
N ASP A 27 -9.18 11.86 10.64
CA ASP A 27 -9.91 11.08 9.64
C ASP A 27 -9.60 11.54 8.21
N ARG A 28 -9.59 12.86 7.96
CA ARG A 28 -9.18 13.41 6.66
C ARG A 28 -7.75 13.02 6.30
N LEU A 29 -6.83 13.11 7.25
CA LEU A 29 -5.44 12.73 7.00
C LEU A 29 -5.32 11.23 6.74
N ARG A 30 -6.04 10.39 7.49
CA ARG A 30 -6.07 8.95 7.27
C ARG A 30 -6.59 8.62 5.86
N GLY A 31 -7.70 9.22 5.44
CA GLY A 31 -8.24 9.03 4.09
C GLY A 31 -7.26 9.43 2.98
N ASN A 32 -6.53 10.53 3.15
CA ASN A 32 -5.48 10.92 2.19
C ASN A 32 -4.34 9.91 2.12
N LEU A 33 -3.91 9.36 3.26
CA LEU A 33 -2.87 8.34 3.32
C LEU A 33 -3.35 7.02 2.71
N GLU A 34 -4.61 6.63 2.95
CA GLU A 34 -5.26 5.47 2.32
C GLU A 34 -5.27 5.61 0.79
N GLN A 35 -5.60 6.79 0.26
CA GLN A 35 -5.53 7.06 -1.18
C GLN A 35 -4.11 6.94 -1.73
N LEU A 36 -3.11 7.47 -1.02
CA LEU A 36 -1.70 7.33 -1.43
C LEU A 36 -1.23 5.88 -1.39
N LEU A 37 -1.65 5.11 -0.37
CA LEU A 37 -1.35 3.68 -0.26
C LEU A 37 -2.06 2.86 -1.32
N ALA A 38 -3.25 3.27 -1.75
CA ALA A 38 -3.99 2.60 -2.82
C ALA A 38 -3.36 2.85 -4.20
N ALA A 39 -3.22 4.12 -4.59
CA ALA A 39 -2.76 4.51 -5.92
C ALA A 39 -1.24 4.41 -6.12
N GLY A 40 -0.46 4.44 -5.04
CA GLY A 40 1.00 4.53 -5.12
C GLY A 40 1.65 3.28 -5.74
N GLU A 41 2.60 3.49 -6.66
CA GLU A 41 3.32 2.38 -7.28
C GLU A 41 4.31 1.72 -6.33
N VAL A 42 4.46 0.40 -6.45
CA VAL A 42 5.51 -0.36 -5.77
C VAL A 42 6.76 -0.38 -6.65
N VAL A 43 7.82 0.31 -6.19
CA VAL A 43 9.11 0.39 -6.89
C VAL A 43 10.26 -0.22 -6.08
N SER A 44 10.00 -0.63 -4.84
CA SER A 44 10.99 -1.24 -3.94
C SER A 44 10.37 -2.29 -3.03
N ALA A 45 11.21 -3.12 -2.39
CA ALA A 45 10.77 -4.10 -1.41
C ALA A 45 10.08 -3.45 -0.18
N ASN A 46 10.48 -2.24 0.20
CA ASN A 46 9.84 -1.49 1.27
C ASN A 46 8.43 -1.06 0.88
N ASP A 47 8.22 -0.61 -0.37
CA ASP A 47 6.89 -0.25 -0.84
C ASP A 47 5.99 -1.49 -0.95
N LEU A 48 6.56 -2.63 -1.35
CA LEU A 48 5.87 -3.91 -1.39
C LEU A 48 5.38 -4.31 0.01
N PHE A 49 6.25 -4.24 1.01
CA PHE A 49 5.89 -4.51 2.40
C PHE A 49 4.79 -3.58 2.89
N ALA A 50 4.95 -2.27 2.68
CA ALA A 50 4.00 -1.26 3.12
C ALA A 50 2.60 -1.50 2.53
N LYS A 51 2.52 -1.76 1.22
CA LYS A 51 1.25 -2.01 0.53
C LYS A 51 0.61 -3.34 0.96
N ALA A 52 1.41 -4.40 1.10
CA ALA A 52 0.92 -5.70 1.57
C ALA A 52 0.36 -5.61 3.00
N ARG A 53 1.02 -4.86 3.89
CA ARG A 53 0.54 -4.63 5.25
C ARG A 53 -0.75 -3.81 5.29
N TYR A 54 -0.84 -2.74 4.50
CA TYR A 54 -2.07 -1.97 4.36
C TYR A 54 -3.25 -2.84 3.90
N LEU A 55 -3.06 -3.64 2.85
CA LEU A 55 -4.07 -4.57 2.34
C LEU A 55 -4.50 -5.60 3.39
N GLN A 56 -3.53 -6.11 4.16
CA GLN A 56 -3.81 -7.03 5.27
C GLN A 56 -4.66 -6.35 6.34
N ASP A 57 -4.39 -5.09 6.69
CA ASP A 57 -5.16 -4.37 7.69
C ASP A 57 -6.60 -4.13 7.23
N CYS A 58 -6.81 -3.75 5.95
CA CYS A 58 -8.14 -3.67 5.35
C CYS A 58 -8.89 -5.01 5.46
N GLY A 59 -8.27 -6.10 4.99
CA GLY A 59 -8.90 -7.42 4.97
C GLY A 59 -9.19 -8.01 6.35
N ARG A 60 -8.46 -7.58 7.40
CA ARG A 60 -8.74 -7.97 8.79
C ARG A 60 -9.99 -7.31 9.35
N ILE A 61 -10.31 -6.11 8.88
CA ILE A 61 -11.53 -5.38 9.27
C ILE A 61 -12.71 -5.95 8.48
N ASP A 62 -12.60 -5.91 7.15
CA ASP A 62 -13.57 -6.47 6.21
C ASP A 62 -12.87 -6.65 4.84
N PRO A 63 -12.86 -7.86 4.25
CA PRO A 63 -12.33 -8.08 2.91
C PRO A 63 -12.90 -7.14 1.84
N GLY A 64 -14.14 -6.66 1.99
CA GLY A 64 -14.77 -5.69 1.10
C GLY A 64 -14.14 -4.29 1.12
N LEU A 65 -13.30 -3.98 2.11
CA LEU A 65 -12.58 -2.71 2.21
C LEU A 65 -11.26 -2.69 1.43
N ILE A 66 -10.84 -3.82 0.87
CA ILE A 66 -9.61 -3.88 0.07
C ILE A 66 -9.82 -3.09 -1.24
N PRO A 67 -9.07 -2.00 -1.48
CA PRO A 67 -9.22 -1.24 -2.72
C PRO A 67 -8.65 -2.03 -3.91
N MET A 68 -9.42 -2.18 -4.98
CA MET A 68 -8.95 -2.88 -6.19
C MET A 68 -7.69 -2.23 -6.78
N GLU A 69 -7.61 -0.90 -6.78
CA GLU A 69 -6.42 -0.17 -7.23
C GLU A 69 -5.15 -0.53 -6.43
N ALA A 70 -5.31 -0.78 -5.12
CA ALA A 70 -4.19 -1.21 -4.27
C ALA A 70 -3.72 -2.63 -4.64
N LEU A 71 -4.64 -3.53 -5.00
CA LEU A 71 -4.29 -4.86 -5.51
C LEU A 71 -3.59 -4.78 -6.87
N ASP A 72 -4.10 -3.97 -7.80
CA ASP A 72 -3.52 -3.85 -9.13
C ASP A 72 -2.08 -3.32 -9.08
N THR A 73 -1.85 -2.26 -8.30
CA THR A 73 -0.52 -1.68 -8.10
C THR A 73 0.42 -2.59 -7.32
N LEU A 74 -0.10 -3.44 -6.42
CA LEU A 74 0.67 -4.50 -5.77
C LEU A 74 1.14 -5.55 -6.79
N VAL A 75 0.22 -6.06 -7.61
CA VAL A 75 0.51 -7.08 -8.64
C VAL A 75 1.52 -6.54 -9.64
N ALA A 76 1.35 -5.31 -10.11
CA ALA A 76 2.31 -4.64 -10.99
C ALA A 76 3.70 -4.52 -10.34
N GLY A 77 3.75 -4.19 -9.05
CA GLY A 77 4.98 -4.16 -8.25
C GLY A 77 5.69 -5.52 -8.17
N VAL A 78 4.93 -6.57 -7.86
CA VAL A 78 5.44 -7.95 -7.80
C VAL A 78 6.02 -8.37 -9.15
N ALA A 79 5.29 -8.14 -10.24
CA ALA A 79 5.76 -8.46 -11.59
C ALA A 79 7.04 -7.67 -11.95
N ARG A 80 7.11 -6.39 -11.59
CA ARG A 80 8.28 -5.53 -11.83
C ARG A 80 9.51 -5.98 -11.05
N LEU A 81 9.35 -6.29 -9.76
CA LEU A 81 10.46 -6.58 -8.85
C LEU A 81 10.92 -8.04 -8.91
N LEU A 82 9.99 -8.98 -9.11
CA LEU A 82 10.23 -10.41 -8.99
C LEU A 82 10.00 -11.18 -10.30
N GLY A 83 9.31 -10.58 -11.28
CA GLY A 83 9.00 -11.22 -12.56
C GLY A 83 10.18 -11.91 -13.25
N PRO A 84 11.37 -11.26 -13.37
CA PRO A 84 12.53 -11.90 -13.99
C PRO A 84 12.99 -13.18 -13.28
N GLY A 85 12.84 -13.27 -11.96
CA GLY A 85 13.17 -14.46 -11.18
C GLY A 85 12.10 -15.53 -11.20
N LEU A 86 10.82 -15.14 -11.27
CA LEU A 86 9.68 -16.07 -11.33
C LEU A 86 9.61 -16.81 -12.66
N SER A 87 9.91 -16.13 -13.77
CA SER A 87 9.93 -16.76 -15.10
C SER A 87 11.07 -17.76 -15.30
N GLN A 88 12.19 -17.61 -14.58
CA GLN A 88 13.30 -18.57 -14.63
C GLN A 88 13.05 -19.83 -13.80
N ALA A 89 12.28 -19.73 -12.71
CA ALA A 89 11.94 -20.88 -11.88
C ALA A 89 10.87 -21.80 -12.50
N ALA A 90 10.16 -21.32 -13.52
CA ALA A 90 9.10 -22.04 -14.22
C ALA A 90 9.56 -22.73 -15.52
N ALA A 91 10.84 -22.61 -15.89
CA ALA A 91 11.46 -23.21 -17.07
C ALA A 91 12.38 -24.37 -16.68
#